data_AF-A0A358GC55-F1
#
_entry.id   AF-A0A358GC55-F1
#
_cell.length_a   1.000
_cell.length_b   1.000
_cell.length_c   1.000
_cell.angle_alpha   90.00
_cell.angle_beta   90.00
_cell.angle_gamma   90.00
#
_symmetry.space_group_name_H-M   'P 1'
#
loop_
_entity.id
_entity.type
_entity.pdbx_description
1 polymer ?
#
loop_
_entity_poly.entity_id
_entity_poly.type
_entity_poly.pdbx_seq_one_letter_code
_entity_poly.pdbx_strand_id
1 'polypeptide(L)' 'MKNIYVVRHCKADGQAPDAQLSAIGAEQAEKLAGFLSNKDIDYIISSP' A
#
# COMPACT_ATOMS: atom_id res chain seq x y z
N MET A 1 15.38 -16.00 8.84
CA MET A 1 14.93 -15.82 7.45
C MET A 1 14.39 -14.40 7.32
N LYS A 2 14.66 -13.67 6.24
CA LYS A 2 14.06 -12.33 6.04
C LYS A 2 12.80 -12.50 5.17
N ASN A 3 11.69 -11.89 5.59
CA ASN A 3 10.45 -11.85 4.82
C ASN A 3 10.37 -10.51 4.10
N ILE A 4 10.03 -10.52 2.81
CA ILE A 4 9.88 -9.31 1.99
C ILE A 4 8.50 -9.34 1.35
N TYR A 5 7.73 -8.28 1.56
CA TYR A 5 6.41 -8.09 0.97
C TYR A 5 6.53 -7.05 -0.15
N VAL A 6 6.21 -7.44 -1.38
CA VAL A 6 6.17 -6.53 -2.53
C VAL A 6 4.72 -6.15 -2.79
N VAL A 7 4.43 -4.86 -2.67
CA VAL A 7 3.07 -4.30 -2.76
C VAL A 7 2.99 -3.39 -3.97
N ARG A 8 1.94 -3.55 -4.78
CA ARG A 8 1.58 -2.57 -5.81
C ARG A 8 0.69 -1.48 -5.21
N HIS A 9 0.86 -0.23 -5.63
CA HIS A 9 0.02 0.89 -5.19
C HIS A 9 -1.49 0.61 -5.41
N CYS A 10 -2.32 1.14 -4.52
CA CYS A 10 -3.78 1.03 -4.61
C CYS A 10 -4.34 1.90 -5.75
N LYS A 11 -5.62 1.71 -6.10
CA LYS A 11 -6.25 2.40 -7.23
C LYS A 11 -6.24 3.93 -7.05
N ALA A 12 -5.55 4.63 -7.95
CA ALA A 12 -5.56 6.08 -8.05
C ALA A 12 -6.66 6.60 -9.01
N ASP A 13 -7.04 7.86 -8.87
CA ASP A 13 -7.98 8.54 -9.78
C ASP A 13 -7.34 8.91 -11.13
N GLY A 14 -6.00 8.85 -11.22
CA GLY A 14 -5.24 9.17 -12.42
C GLY A 14 -3.92 8.40 -12.50
N GLN A 15 -3.09 8.77 -13.49
CA GLN A 15 -1.76 8.20 -13.72
C GLN A 15 -0.63 9.19 -13.43
N ALA A 16 -0.95 10.43 -13.02
CA ALA A 16 0.05 11.40 -12.63
C ALA A 16 0.77 10.93 -11.34
N PRO A 17 2.05 11.29 -11.13
CA PRO A 17 2.79 10.85 -9.94
C PRO A 17 2.15 11.29 -8.62
N ASP A 18 1.47 12.43 -8.62
CA ASP A 18 0.77 13.03 -7.48
C ASP A 18 -0.75 12.72 -7.45
N ALA A 19 -1.22 11.87 -8.37
CA ALA A 19 -2.62 11.47 -8.43
C ALA A 19 -3.04 10.79 -7.13
N GLN A 20 -4.11 11.31 -6.51
CA GLN A 20 -4.63 10.80 -5.26
C GLN A 20 -5.26 9.41 -5.44
N LEU A 21 -5.38 8.69 -4.32
CA LEU A 21 -6.17 7.46 -4.29
C LEU A 21 -7.64 7.77 -4.56
N SER A 22 -8.26 6.94 -5.38
CA SER A 22 -9.72 6.89 -5.49
C SER A 22 -10.33 6.44 -4.16
N ALA A 23 -11.63 6.66 -3.94
CA ALA A 23 -12.33 6.13 -2.76
C ALA A 23 -12.14 4.61 -2.58
N ILE A 24 -12.18 3.86 -3.70
CA ILE A 24 -11.91 2.42 -3.71
C ILE A 24 -10.44 2.13 -3.33
N GLY A 25 -9.51 2.97 -3.80
CA GLY A 25 -8.10 2.87 -3.46
C GLY A 25 -7.84 3.08 -1.97
N ALA A 26 -8.53 4.01 -1.33
CA ALA A 26 -8.46 4.22 0.11
C ALA A 26 -8.96 2.99 0.89
N GLU A 27 -10.10 2.41 0.49
CA GLU A 27 -10.59 1.16 1.11
C GLU A 27 -9.63 -0.03 0.91
N GLN A 28 -8.98 -0.12 -0.25
CA GLN A 28 -7.95 -1.13 -0.52
C GLN A 28 -6.76 -0.96 0.42
N ALA A 29 -6.31 0.28 0.64
CA ALA A 29 -5.19 0.57 1.54
C ALA A 29 -5.49 0.15 2.99
N GLU A 30 -6.70 0.43 3.49
CA GLU A 30 -7.14 0.01 4.83
C GLU A 30 -7.17 -1.51 4.98
N LYS A 31 -7.72 -2.23 3.99
CA LYS A 31 -7.74 -3.71 4.01
C LYS A 31 -6.35 -4.30 3.97
N LEU A 32 -5.45 -3.72 3.18
CA LEU A 32 -4.05 -4.13 3.10
C LEU A 32 -3.32 -3.89 4.43
N ALA A 33 -3.55 -2.74 5.06
CA ALA A 33 -2.98 -2.44 6.37
C ALA A 33 -3.44 -3.48 7.42
N GLY A 34 -4.74 -3.83 7.41
CA GLY A 34 -5.27 -4.92 8.23
C GLY A 34 -4.56 -6.25 7.99
N PHE A 35 -4.36 -6.65 6.74
CA PHE A 35 -3.63 -7.88 6.39
C PHE A 35 -2.16 -7.89 6.85
N LEU A 36 -1.48 -6.75 6.78
CA LEU A 36 -0.05 -6.63 7.14
C LEU A 36 0.19 -6.43 8.64
N SER A 37 -0.82 -6.00 9.39
CA SER A 37 -0.71 -5.66 10.82
C SER A 37 -0.13 -6.75 11.72
N ASN A 38 -0.28 -8.03 11.34
CA ASN A 38 0.21 -9.18 12.11
C ASN A 38 1.47 -9.83 11.51
N LYS A 39 2.19 -9.13 10.64
CA LYS A 39 3.40 -9.66 9.96
C LYS A 39 4.72 -9.21 10.58
N ASP A 40 4.68 -8.48 11.70
CA ASP A 40 5.85 -7.95 12.41
C ASP A 40 6.82 -7.21 11.44
N ILE A 41 6.29 -6.22 10.71
CA ILE A 41 7.04 -5.46 9.71
C ILE A 41 8.02 -4.52 10.41
N ASP A 42 9.33 -4.80 10.29
CA ASP A 42 10.39 -3.95 10.85
C ASP A 42 10.62 -2.65 10.06
N TYR A 43 10.34 -2.65 8.76
CA TYR A 43 10.67 -1.54 7.86
C TYR A 43 9.74 -1.47 6.65
N ILE A 44 9.38 -0.25 6.25
CA ILE A 44 8.53 0.04 5.07
C ILE A 44 9.25 1.04 4.18
N ILE A 45 9.30 0.74 2.88
CA ILE A 45 9.74 1.67 1.82
C ILE A 45 8.62 1.86 0.81
N SER A 46 8.54 3.07 0.26
CA SER A 46 7.61 3.41 -0.81
C SER A 46 8.33 4.23 -1.88
N SER A 47 7.82 4.21 -3.10
CA SER A 47 8.17 5.24 -4.10
C SER A 47 7.74 6.62 -3.58
N PRO A 48 8.46 7.70 -3.98
CA PRO A 48 8.04 9.07 -3.72
C PRO A 48 6.70 9.40 -4.42
#